data_AF-A0A314ZJN1-F1
#
_entry.id   AF-A0A314ZJN1-F1
#
_cell.length_a   1.000
_cell.length_b   1.000
_cell.length_c   1.000
_cell.angle_alpha   90.00
_cell.angle_beta   90.00
_cell.angle_gamma   90.00
#
_symmetry.space_group_name_H-M   'P 1'
#
loop_
_entity.id
_entity.type
_entity.pdbx_description
1 polymer ?
#
loop_
_entity_poly.entity_id
_entity_poly.type
_entity_poly.pdbx_seq_one_letter_code
_entity_poly.pdbx_strand_id
1 'polypeptide(L)'
;MVRHIGSESNQKFIVEGKVVVAKNPCLHPGDVRVLKAVDVPELYHMVDCVVFPQKGPRPHPNECSGSDLDGDIYFVCWDDELIPSRQIQPMDYTPAPTIELDHDVTIEEVEEYFVNYMVNDSLGIIANAHTAFADREPSKAMSKPCIELAKLFSIAVDFPKTGVPAIIPQHLRVKEFPDFMEKPDKPTYKSCNVIGELFREVKDVEPHDGSIRSFSREVARQSYDPDMEVDGFDDYIEDAFYYKSNYDSMLGNLLDYYGIKTEAEILSGSVMKMSKSFTKKRDVDPINMAVRSLRKEARTWFNEKATGLDSGADDVYAKASAWYHVTYHPKYFGCYNEGLNRDHFISFPWCVYDKLVHIKKEKSSSRALNLSSLERRFWNGLHLN
;
A
#
# COMPACT_ATOMS: atom_id res chain seq x y z
N MET A 1 -7.42 16.96 -22.05
CA MET A 1 -8.35 17.33 -20.95
C MET A 1 -8.01 16.48 -19.74
N VAL A 2 -8.03 17.05 -18.54
CA VAL A 2 -7.84 16.31 -17.27
C VAL A 2 -9.02 16.64 -16.37
N ARG A 3 -9.75 15.61 -15.92
CA ARG A 3 -10.94 15.77 -15.08
C ARG A 3 -10.96 14.73 -13.97
N HIS A 4 -11.23 15.17 -12.75
CA HIS A 4 -11.37 14.27 -11.59
C HIS A 4 -12.50 14.69 -10.66
N ILE A 5 -12.98 13.76 -9.83
CA ILE A 5 -13.94 14.02 -8.77
C ILE A 5 -13.18 14.29 -7.46
N GLY A 6 -13.46 15.43 -6.81
CA GLY A 6 -12.90 15.72 -5.49
C GLY A 6 -13.47 14.79 -4.41
N SER A 7 -12.60 14.26 -3.56
CA SER A 7 -12.94 13.26 -2.52
C SER A 7 -13.93 13.74 -1.46
N GLU A 8 -14.08 15.06 -1.27
CA GLU A 8 -14.89 15.63 -0.18
C GLU A 8 -16.23 16.22 -0.65
N SER A 9 -16.40 16.57 -1.94
CA SER A 9 -17.56 17.35 -2.38
C SER A 9 -18.35 16.78 -3.57
N ASN A 10 -17.93 15.63 -4.13
CA ASN A 10 -18.50 15.09 -5.38
C ASN A 10 -18.49 16.11 -6.55
N GLN A 11 -17.71 17.19 -6.40
CA GLN A 11 -17.61 18.28 -7.35
C GLN A 11 -16.58 17.88 -8.41
N LYS A 12 -16.97 18.08 -9.68
CA LYS A 12 -16.13 17.74 -10.83
C LYS A 12 -15.19 18.89 -11.11
N PHE A 13 -13.89 18.65 -11.03
CA PHE A 13 -12.85 19.64 -11.32
C PHE A 13 -12.25 19.40 -12.70
N ILE A 14 -12.14 20.48 -13.48
CA ILE A 14 -11.45 20.49 -14.78
C ILE A 14 -10.15 21.26 -14.58
N VAL A 15 -9.03 20.64 -14.94
CA VAL A 15 -7.72 21.28 -14.88
C VAL A 15 -7.45 21.99 -16.20
N GLU A 16 -7.08 23.26 -16.13
CA GLU A 16 -6.67 24.08 -17.27
C GLU A 16 -5.26 24.65 -17.03
N GLY A 17 -4.50 24.83 -18.11
CA GLY A 17 -3.16 25.40 -18.03
C GLY A 17 -2.05 24.38 -18.25
N LYS A 18 -0.84 24.67 -17.75
CA LYS A 18 0.31 23.78 -17.94
C LYS A 18 0.19 22.58 -17.00
N VAL A 19 0.52 21.41 -17.52
CA VAL A 19 0.55 20.17 -16.74
C VAL A 19 1.78 19.37 -17.10
N VAL A 20 2.37 18.69 -16.12
CA VAL A 20 3.35 17.63 -16.34
C VAL A 20 2.63 16.31 -16.48
N VAL A 21 3.03 15.54 -17.49
CA VAL A 21 2.59 14.17 -17.72
C VAL A 21 3.81 13.27 -17.83
N ALA A 22 3.80 12.15 -17.12
CA ALA A 22 4.83 11.11 -17.20
C ALA A 22 4.24 9.72 -16.95
N LYS A 23 4.93 8.69 -17.43
CA LYS A 23 4.64 7.28 -17.13
C LYS A 23 5.77 6.71 -16.27
N ASN A 24 5.43 5.91 -15.25
CA ASN A 24 6.40 5.16 -14.46
C ASN A 24 6.53 3.74 -15.05
N PRO A 25 7.74 3.19 -15.27
CA PRO A 25 9.08 3.77 -15.10
C PRO A 25 9.40 4.92 -16.05
N CYS A 26 10.01 5.98 -15.52
CA CYS A 26 10.48 7.15 -16.27
C CYS A 26 12.02 7.20 -16.19
N LEU A 27 12.71 6.81 -17.26
CA LEU A 27 14.18 6.76 -17.26
C LEU A 27 14.77 7.88 -18.13
N HIS A 28 14.27 8.05 -19.35
CA HIS A 28 14.83 9.05 -20.24
C HIS A 28 14.32 10.44 -19.83
N PRO A 29 15.18 11.47 -19.77
CA PRO A 29 14.77 12.82 -19.34
C PRO A 29 13.71 13.46 -20.23
N GLY A 30 13.53 12.96 -21.45
CA GLY A 30 12.49 13.39 -22.38
C GLY A 30 11.11 12.75 -22.16
N ASP A 31 10.99 11.77 -21.26
CA ASP A 31 9.74 11.04 -20.97
C ASP A 31 8.78 11.87 -20.11
N VAL A 32 9.29 12.92 -19.47
CA VAL A 32 8.49 13.91 -18.75
C VAL A 32 8.05 14.99 -19.74
N ARG A 33 6.73 15.09 -19.97
CA ARG A 33 6.15 16.00 -20.97
C ARG A 33 5.41 17.13 -20.26
N VAL A 34 5.70 18.38 -20.66
CA VAL A 34 4.90 19.52 -20.25
C VAL A 34 3.89 19.82 -21.36
N LEU A 35 2.63 19.55 -21.07
CA LEU A 35 1.49 19.72 -21.99
C LEU A 35 0.59 20.87 -21.51
N LYS A 36 -0.36 21.26 -22.35
CA LYS A 36 -1.41 22.20 -21.99
C LYS A 36 -2.73 21.44 -21.81
N ALA A 37 -3.24 21.41 -20.59
CA ALA A 37 -4.60 20.98 -20.31
C ALA A 37 -5.57 22.06 -20.80
N VAL A 38 -6.56 21.62 -21.57
CA VAL A 38 -7.60 22.46 -22.17
C VAL A 38 -8.96 21.90 -21.81
N ASP A 39 -9.90 22.80 -21.57
CA ASP A 39 -11.30 22.47 -21.36
C ASP A 39 -11.99 22.16 -22.70
N VAL A 40 -12.72 21.03 -22.74
CA VAL A 40 -13.40 20.53 -23.94
C VAL A 40 -14.80 20.05 -23.54
N PRO A 41 -15.85 20.89 -23.72
CA PRO A 41 -17.23 20.58 -23.32
C PRO A 41 -17.76 19.23 -23.81
N GLU A 42 -17.40 18.84 -25.02
CA GLU A 42 -17.85 17.59 -25.65
C GLU A 42 -17.35 16.34 -24.91
N LEU A 43 -16.25 16.46 -24.16
CA LEU A 43 -15.62 15.37 -23.40
C LEU A 43 -16.08 15.32 -21.94
N TYR A 44 -17.12 16.06 -21.57
CA TYR A 44 -17.56 16.15 -20.17
C TYR A 44 -18.10 14.84 -19.56
N HIS A 45 -18.41 13.87 -20.39
CA HIS A 45 -18.81 12.54 -19.97
C HIS A 45 -17.61 11.69 -19.49
N MET A 46 -16.38 12.06 -19.86
CA MET A 46 -15.14 11.39 -19.44
C MET A 46 -14.67 11.96 -18.09
N VAL A 47 -14.52 11.09 -17.08
CA VAL A 47 -14.19 11.47 -15.69
C VAL A 47 -13.14 10.51 -15.15
N ASP A 48 -12.29 11.00 -14.25
CA ASP A 48 -11.17 10.28 -13.61
C ASP A 48 -10.18 9.70 -14.63
N CYS A 49 -9.98 10.43 -15.72
CA CYS A 49 -9.05 10.07 -16.79
C CYS A 49 -8.41 11.29 -17.44
N VAL A 50 -7.30 11.05 -18.13
CA VAL A 50 -6.66 12.01 -19.02
C VAL A 50 -7.02 11.67 -20.47
N VAL A 51 -7.48 12.66 -21.22
CA VAL A 51 -7.76 12.50 -22.66
C VAL A 51 -6.69 13.22 -23.46
N PHE A 52 -5.92 12.44 -24.21
CA PHE A 52 -4.90 12.92 -25.15
C PHE A 52 -5.50 13.21 -26.53
N PRO A 53 -4.95 14.18 -27.28
CA PRO A 53 -5.35 14.42 -28.66
C PRO A 53 -4.97 13.25 -29.56
N GLN A 54 -5.88 12.87 -30.47
CA GLN A 54 -5.59 11.87 -31.51
C GLN A 54 -4.71 12.42 -32.64
N LYS A 55 -4.69 13.75 -32.82
CA LYS A 55 -3.95 14.42 -33.90
C LYS A 55 -2.65 15.01 -33.37
N GLY A 56 -1.59 14.90 -34.16
CA GLY A 56 -0.27 15.45 -33.85
C GLY A 56 0.82 14.72 -34.62
N PRO A 57 2.08 15.18 -34.55
CA PRO A 57 3.21 14.53 -35.21
C PRO A 57 3.60 13.21 -34.54
N ARG A 58 3.34 13.07 -33.24
CA ARG A 58 3.62 11.89 -32.42
C ARG A 58 2.58 11.77 -31.30
N PRO A 59 2.06 10.58 -31.00
CA PRO A 59 1.15 10.40 -29.86
C PRO A 59 1.83 10.73 -28.53
N HIS A 60 1.23 11.60 -27.71
CA HIS A 60 1.78 11.94 -26.38
C HIS A 60 1.98 10.73 -25.46
N PRO A 61 1.11 9.70 -25.44
CA PRO A 61 1.40 8.43 -24.78
C PRO A 61 2.77 7.85 -25.12
N ASN A 62 3.09 7.79 -26.42
CA ASN A 62 4.34 7.24 -26.91
C ASN A 62 5.56 8.13 -26.57
N GLU A 63 5.36 9.44 -26.38
CA GLU A 63 6.40 10.35 -25.87
C GLU A 63 6.71 10.12 -24.39
N CYS A 64 5.80 9.51 -23.63
CA CYS A 64 5.93 9.21 -22.21
C CYS A 64 6.39 7.76 -22.00
N SER A 65 7.68 7.47 -22.12
CA SER A 65 8.23 6.12 -21.93
C SER A 65 7.64 5.05 -22.87
N GLY A 66 7.31 5.41 -24.12
CA GLY A 66 6.79 4.47 -25.11
C GLY A 66 5.40 3.91 -24.79
N SER A 67 4.64 4.58 -23.92
CA SER A 67 3.30 4.18 -23.48
C SER A 67 2.30 4.02 -24.64
N ASP A 68 1.27 3.22 -24.38
CA ASP A 68 0.06 3.18 -25.19
C ASP A 68 -1.18 3.46 -24.31
N LEU A 69 -2.36 3.00 -24.74
CA LEU A 69 -3.65 3.23 -24.08
C LEU A 69 -4.41 1.92 -23.82
N ASP A 70 -3.70 0.82 -23.56
CA ASP A 70 -4.28 -0.50 -23.25
C ASP A 70 -4.60 -0.70 -21.74
N GLY A 71 -4.29 0.29 -20.91
CA GLY A 71 -4.40 0.23 -19.45
C GLY A 71 -3.38 1.10 -18.69
N ASP A 72 -2.48 1.75 -19.42
CA ASP A 72 -1.44 2.61 -18.86
C ASP A 72 -2.00 3.76 -17.99
N ILE A 73 -1.36 3.95 -16.83
CA ILE A 73 -1.67 5.01 -15.86
C ILE A 73 -0.58 6.07 -15.91
N TYR A 74 -0.99 7.33 -15.92
CA TYR A 74 -0.10 8.48 -16.03
C TYR A 74 -0.04 9.26 -14.72
N PHE A 75 1.16 9.68 -14.34
CA PHE A 75 1.34 10.76 -13.39
C PHE A 75 0.99 12.07 -14.08
N VAL A 76 0.01 12.80 -13.54
CA VAL A 76 -0.40 14.12 -14.02
C VAL A 76 -0.32 15.11 -12.88
N CYS A 77 0.42 16.19 -13.06
CA CYS A 77 0.61 17.22 -12.04
C CYS A 77 0.44 18.62 -12.64
N TRP A 78 -0.28 19.48 -11.94
CA TRP A 78 -0.54 20.88 -12.30
C TRP A 78 -0.01 21.85 -11.24
N ASP A 79 0.87 21.37 -10.36
CA ASP A 79 1.57 22.21 -9.39
C ASP A 79 2.69 22.98 -10.11
N ASP A 80 2.60 24.31 -10.12
CA ASP A 80 3.54 25.19 -10.80
C ASP A 80 4.99 25.01 -10.32
N GLU A 81 5.23 24.57 -9.08
CA GLU A 81 6.58 24.32 -8.54
C GLU A 81 7.19 23.02 -9.08
N LEU A 82 6.36 22.07 -9.51
CA LEU A 82 6.78 20.77 -10.04
C LEU A 82 6.82 20.74 -11.57
N ILE A 83 6.34 21.78 -12.25
CA ILE A 83 6.42 21.89 -13.71
C ILE A 83 7.86 22.26 -14.10
N PRO A 84 8.61 21.39 -14.81
CA PRO A 84 9.98 21.67 -15.21
C PRO A 84 10.01 22.83 -16.21
N SER A 85 10.97 23.73 -16.02
CA SER A 85 11.18 24.88 -16.90
C SER A 85 11.72 24.49 -18.28
N ARG A 86 12.30 23.30 -18.42
CA ARG A 86 12.91 22.79 -19.65
C ARG A 86 12.37 21.40 -19.98
N GLN A 87 12.06 21.19 -21.26
CA GLN A 87 11.77 19.87 -21.81
C GLN A 87 12.94 19.35 -22.63
N ILE A 88 13.14 18.04 -22.58
CA ILE A 88 14.07 17.32 -23.45
C ILE A 88 13.25 16.59 -24.53
N GLN A 89 13.85 16.35 -25.70
CA GLN A 89 13.17 15.57 -26.73
C GLN A 89 12.92 14.14 -26.23
N PRO A 90 11.72 13.58 -26.46
CA PRO A 90 11.39 12.24 -26.01
C PRO A 90 12.24 11.22 -26.76
N MET A 91 12.58 10.10 -26.10
CA MET A 91 13.35 9.04 -26.74
C MET A 91 12.56 8.44 -27.90
N ASP A 92 13.26 7.88 -28.89
CA ASP A 92 12.62 7.03 -29.87
C ASP A 92 12.34 5.64 -29.26
N TYR A 93 11.06 5.27 -29.21
CA TYR A 93 10.56 4.01 -28.67
C TYR A 93 10.15 3.04 -29.78
N THR A 94 10.70 3.21 -30.99
CA THR A 94 10.52 2.23 -32.06
C THR A 94 11.06 0.87 -31.59
N PRO A 95 10.21 -0.19 -31.54
CA PRO A 95 10.63 -1.49 -31.04
C PRO A 95 11.76 -2.10 -31.87
N ALA A 96 12.54 -2.99 -31.25
CA ALA A 96 13.44 -3.85 -31.99
C ALA A 96 12.65 -4.76 -32.95
N PRO A 97 13.20 -5.13 -34.13
CA PRO A 97 12.57 -6.10 -35.01
C PRO A 97 12.30 -7.40 -34.26
N THR A 98 11.06 -7.87 -34.30
CA THR A 98 10.66 -9.15 -33.73
C THR A 98 11.32 -10.30 -34.49
N ILE A 99 11.73 -11.34 -33.78
CA ILE A 99 12.16 -12.60 -34.40
C ILE A 99 10.90 -13.28 -34.95
N GLU A 100 10.73 -13.25 -36.27
CA GLU A 100 9.68 -14.00 -36.96
C GLU A 100 10.19 -15.39 -37.32
N LEU A 101 9.45 -16.42 -36.91
CA LEU A 101 9.70 -17.80 -37.32
C LEU A 101 8.95 -18.07 -38.63
N ASP A 102 9.58 -18.84 -39.52
CA ASP A 102 9.02 -19.24 -40.82
C ASP A 102 8.13 -20.50 -40.72
N HIS A 103 7.83 -20.95 -39.51
CA HIS A 103 7.08 -22.17 -39.21
C HIS A 103 6.23 -22.02 -37.93
N ASP A 104 5.37 -23.01 -37.68
CA ASP A 104 4.53 -23.06 -36.49
C ASP A 104 5.36 -23.34 -35.24
N VAL A 105 5.09 -22.59 -34.17
CA VAL A 105 5.80 -22.70 -32.88
C VAL A 105 5.65 -24.10 -32.28
N THR A 106 6.79 -24.73 -31.98
CA THR A 106 6.86 -26.04 -31.32
C THR A 106 6.93 -25.91 -29.79
N ILE A 107 6.61 -26.97 -29.05
CA ILE A 107 6.69 -26.94 -27.58
C ILE A 107 8.14 -26.85 -27.11
N GLU A 108 9.07 -27.47 -27.84
CA GLU A 108 10.51 -27.43 -27.57
C GLU A 108 11.07 -26.00 -27.64
N GLU A 109 10.62 -25.20 -28.61
CA GLU A 109 11.00 -23.79 -28.72
C GLU A 109 10.42 -22.94 -27.58
N VAL A 110 9.22 -23.29 -27.08
CA VAL A 110 8.65 -22.64 -25.89
C VAL A 110 9.48 -22.95 -24.65
N GLU A 111 9.92 -24.21 -24.48
CA GLU A 111 10.81 -24.62 -23.39
C GLU A 111 12.16 -23.90 -23.47
N GLU A 112 12.77 -23.83 -24.65
CA GLU A 112 14.02 -23.10 -24.89
C GLU A 112 13.85 -21.61 -24.58
N TYR A 113 12.76 -21.00 -25.06
CA TYR A 113 12.45 -19.60 -24.79
C TYR A 113 12.27 -19.34 -23.30
N PHE A 114 11.61 -20.23 -22.57
CA PHE A 114 11.43 -20.10 -21.12
C PHE A 114 12.78 -20.06 -20.39
N VAL A 115 13.71 -20.97 -20.73
CA VAL A 115 15.07 -20.97 -20.17
C VAL A 115 15.83 -19.70 -20.58
N ASN A 116 15.74 -19.30 -21.85
CA ASN A 116 16.38 -18.10 -22.38
C ASN A 116 15.90 -16.84 -21.64
N TYR A 117 14.59 -16.76 -21.36
CA TYR A 117 13.99 -15.67 -20.60
C TYR A 117 14.53 -15.61 -19.18
N MET A 118 14.58 -16.75 -18.48
CA MET A 118 15.10 -16.81 -17.10
C MET A 118 16.56 -16.34 -16.97
N VAL A 119 17.38 -16.59 -17.99
CA VAL A 119 18.81 -16.23 -18.01
C VAL A 119 19.02 -14.77 -18.39
N ASN A 120 18.18 -14.23 -19.27
CA ASN A 120 18.41 -12.93 -19.91
C ASN A 120 17.46 -11.81 -19.42
N ASP A 121 16.54 -12.08 -18.51
CA ASP A 121 15.75 -11.03 -17.85
C ASP A 121 16.67 -10.10 -17.05
N SER A 122 16.94 -8.93 -17.64
CA SER A 122 17.86 -7.92 -17.13
C SER A 122 17.16 -6.63 -16.74
N LEU A 123 15.82 -6.58 -16.80
CA LEU A 123 15.03 -5.37 -16.58
C LEU A 123 15.34 -4.70 -15.24
N GLY A 124 15.31 -5.51 -14.16
CA GLY A 124 15.62 -5.04 -12.81
C GLY A 124 17.09 -4.63 -12.63
N ILE A 125 18.02 -5.26 -13.36
CA ILE A 125 19.45 -4.92 -13.31
C ILE A 125 19.66 -3.55 -13.95
N ILE A 126 19.06 -3.31 -15.11
CA ILE A 126 19.13 -2.04 -15.85
C ILE A 126 18.51 -0.90 -15.02
N ALA A 127 17.34 -1.11 -14.42
CA ALA A 127 16.69 -0.10 -13.57
C ALA A 127 17.56 0.31 -12.36
N ASN A 128 18.14 -0.69 -11.67
CA ASN A 128 19.04 -0.43 -10.55
C ASN A 128 20.32 0.30 -11.01
N ALA A 129 20.87 -0.11 -12.15
CA ALA A 129 22.04 0.55 -12.72
C ALA A 129 21.73 2.02 -13.06
N HIS A 130 20.60 2.28 -13.72
CA HIS A 130 20.17 3.63 -14.08
C HIS A 130 20.04 4.52 -12.85
N THR A 131 19.40 4.02 -11.80
CA THR A 131 19.24 4.74 -10.53
C THR A 131 20.59 5.12 -9.92
N ALA A 132 21.52 4.18 -9.86
CA ALA A 132 22.84 4.43 -9.27
C ALA A 132 23.72 5.37 -10.12
N PHE A 133 23.66 5.27 -11.45
CA PHE A 133 24.35 6.22 -12.34
C PHE A 133 23.72 7.60 -12.28
N ALA A 134 22.39 7.71 -12.26
CA ALA A 134 21.69 8.99 -12.17
C ALA A 134 21.97 9.71 -10.85
N ASP A 135 22.21 8.97 -9.77
CA ASP A 135 22.65 9.55 -8.49
C ASP A 135 24.12 10.02 -8.56
N ARG A 136 25.01 9.21 -9.14
CA ARG A 136 26.45 9.49 -9.15
C ARG A 136 26.87 10.58 -10.13
N GLU A 137 26.22 10.65 -11.28
CA GLU A 137 26.62 11.54 -12.38
C GLU A 137 26.11 12.98 -12.16
N PRO A 138 26.95 14.02 -12.38
CA PRO A 138 26.53 15.41 -12.21
C PRO A 138 25.34 15.83 -13.09
N SER A 139 25.23 15.23 -14.29
CA SER A 139 24.14 15.47 -15.24
C SER A 139 22.93 14.56 -15.01
N LYS A 140 22.95 13.72 -13.98
CA LYS A 140 21.85 12.83 -13.56
C LYS A 140 21.36 11.95 -14.72
N ALA A 141 20.04 11.89 -14.94
CA ALA A 141 19.42 11.15 -16.03
C ALA A 141 19.83 11.63 -17.44
N MET A 142 20.38 12.85 -17.58
CA MET A 142 20.92 13.35 -18.85
C MET A 142 22.33 12.83 -19.15
N SER A 143 22.95 12.11 -18.21
CA SER A 143 24.29 11.54 -18.42
C SER A 143 24.28 10.46 -19.50
N LYS A 144 25.39 10.34 -20.23
CA LYS A 144 25.53 9.34 -21.30
C LYS A 144 25.22 7.90 -20.82
N PRO A 145 25.71 7.43 -19.65
CA PRO A 145 25.34 6.13 -19.11
C PRO A 145 23.82 5.96 -18.91
N CYS A 146 23.14 6.98 -18.37
CA CYS A 146 21.70 6.91 -18.13
C CYS A 146 20.89 6.85 -19.44
N ILE A 147 21.28 7.63 -20.46
CA ILE A 147 20.63 7.60 -21.77
C ILE A 147 20.81 6.23 -22.46
N GLU A 148 22.00 5.62 -22.36
CA GLU A 148 22.24 4.27 -22.87
C GLU A 148 21.43 3.22 -22.10
N LEU A 149 21.36 3.32 -20.78
CA LEU A 149 20.55 2.45 -19.94
C LEU A 149 19.05 2.58 -20.23
N ALA A 150 18.55 3.79 -20.51
CA ALA A 150 17.15 3.99 -20.88
C ALA A 150 16.78 3.27 -22.19
N LYS A 151 17.69 3.26 -23.19
CA LYS A 151 17.51 2.49 -24.43
C LYS A 151 17.51 0.98 -24.18
N LEU A 152 18.46 0.50 -23.37
CA LEU A 152 18.52 -0.92 -22.99
C LEU A 152 17.28 -1.33 -22.19
N PHE A 153 16.74 -0.44 -21.35
CA PHE A 153 15.52 -0.69 -20.60
C PHE A 153 14.32 -0.89 -21.54
N SER A 154 14.19 -0.05 -22.57
CA SER A 154 13.14 -0.22 -23.60
C SER A 154 13.25 -1.59 -24.28
N ILE A 155 14.46 -2.01 -24.66
CA ILE A 155 14.70 -3.33 -25.26
C ILE A 155 14.32 -4.45 -24.28
N ALA A 156 14.67 -4.31 -23.00
CA ALA A 156 14.36 -5.31 -21.98
C ALA A 156 12.85 -5.44 -21.70
N VAL A 157 12.09 -4.34 -21.76
CA VAL A 157 10.62 -4.36 -21.62
C VAL A 157 9.98 -5.15 -22.76
N ASP A 158 10.50 -5.01 -23.97
CA ASP A 158 9.98 -5.70 -25.17
C ASP A 158 10.63 -7.08 -25.40
N PHE A 159 11.57 -7.52 -24.57
CA PHE A 159 12.19 -8.84 -24.68
C PHE A 159 11.18 -10.00 -24.69
N PRO A 160 10.13 -10.02 -23.84
CA PRO A 160 9.04 -10.99 -23.91
C PRO A 160 8.36 -11.10 -25.28
N LYS A 161 8.33 -10.00 -26.03
CA LYS A 161 7.61 -9.88 -27.31
C LYS A 161 8.52 -10.10 -28.52
N THR A 162 9.76 -9.61 -28.42
CA THR A 162 10.71 -9.55 -29.54
C THR A 162 11.68 -10.72 -29.55
N GLY A 163 11.94 -11.33 -28.39
CA GLY A 163 12.98 -12.35 -28.21
C GLY A 163 14.41 -11.79 -28.19
N VAL A 164 14.59 -10.47 -28.26
CA VAL A 164 15.91 -9.82 -28.28
C VAL A 164 16.34 -9.42 -26.86
N PRO A 165 17.39 -10.04 -26.29
CA PRO A 165 17.83 -9.73 -24.93
C PRO A 165 18.61 -8.40 -24.87
N ALA A 166 18.38 -7.62 -23.80
CA ALA A 166 19.16 -6.42 -23.53
C ALA A 166 20.52 -6.78 -22.89
N ILE A 167 21.60 -6.66 -23.66
CA ILE A 167 22.96 -6.96 -23.17
C ILE A 167 23.56 -5.71 -22.52
N ILE A 168 23.83 -5.76 -21.22
CA ILE A 168 24.43 -4.66 -20.47
C ILE A 168 25.96 -4.62 -20.71
N PRO A 169 26.49 -3.57 -21.35
CA PRO A 169 27.93 -3.36 -21.53
C PRO A 169 28.69 -3.26 -20.21
N GLN A 170 29.98 -3.58 -20.24
CA GLN A 170 30.83 -3.58 -19.05
C GLN A 170 30.92 -2.22 -18.36
N HIS A 171 30.92 -1.11 -19.11
CA HIS A 171 30.97 0.25 -18.55
C HIS A 171 29.67 0.68 -17.86
N LEU A 172 28.56 -0.01 -18.13
CA LEU A 172 27.26 0.23 -17.50
C LEU A 172 27.01 -0.69 -16.30
N ARG A 173 28.03 -1.43 -15.85
CA ARG A 173 27.95 -2.25 -14.63
C ARG A 173 28.37 -1.45 -13.40
N VAL A 174 27.42 -1.26 -12.49
CA VAL A 174 27.62 -0.52 -11.24
C VAL A 174 28.47 -1.30 -10.24
N LYS A 175 29.45 -0.62 -9.65
CA LYS A 175 30.36 -1.20 -8.63
C LYS A 175 29.95 -0.85 -7.19
N GLU A 176 29.38 0.33 -7.00
CA GLU A 176 28.94 0.86 -5.71
C GLU A 176 27.56 1.46 -5.86
N PHE A 177 26.69 1.25 -4.88
CA PHE A 177 25.31 1.74 -4.90
C PHE A 177 25.10 2.88 -3.89
N PRO A 178 24.20 3.83 -4.16
CA PRO A 178 23.85 4.83 -3.15
C PRO A 178 23.17 4.18 -1.94
N ASP A 179 23.37 4.78 -0.77
CA ASP A 179 22.91 4.30 0.54
C ASP A 179 21.40 4.05 0.60
N PHE A 180 20.60 4.89 -0.06
CA PHE A 180 19.14 4.75 -0.12
C PHE A 180 18.64 3.50 -0.87
N MET A 181 19.50 2.81 -1.63
CA MET A 181 19.12 1.56 -2.32
C MET A 181 19.24 0.32 -1.45
N GLU A 182 19.77 0.46 -0.21
CA GLU A 182 19.82 -0.59 0.82
C GLU A 182 20.26 -1.97 0.31
N LYS A 183 21.40 -2.02 -0.37
CA LYS A 183 22.01 -3.28 -0.87
C LYS A 183 23.05 -3.79 0.14
N PRO A 184 22.70 -4.61 1.15
CA PRO A 184 23.62 -5.00 2.22
C PRO A 184 24.83 -5.79 1.72
N ASP A 185 24.67 -6.57 0.64
CA ASP A 185 25.73 -7.41 0.08
C ASP A 185 26.60 -6.68 -0.97
N LYS A 186 26.46 -5.35 -1.10
CA LYS A 186 27.18 -4.55 -2.09
C LYS A 186 27.87 -3.36 -1.43
N PRO A 187 29.01 -2.90 -1.97
CA PRO A 187 29.60 -1.63 -1.56
C PRO A 187 28.60 -0.48 -1.74
N THR A 188 28.52 0.40 -0.74
CA THR A 188 27.62 1.54 -0.75
C THR A 188 28.35 2.86 -0.50
N TYR A 189 27.80 3.96 -1.02
CA TYR A 189 28.25 5.32 -0.74
C TYR A 189 27.09 6.20 -0.28
N LYS A 190 27.38 7.23 0.51
CA LYS A 190 26.37 8.20 0.94
C LYS A 190 25.98 9.11 -0.22
N SER A 191 24.73 9.05 -0.69
CA SER A 191 24.24 9.94 -1.75
C SER A 191 24.12 11.38 -1.24
N CYS A 192 24.61 12.34 -2.02
CA CYS A 192 24.46 13.78 -1.74
C CYS A 192 23.29 14.41 -2.51
N ASN A 193 22.40 13.61 -3.11
CA ASN A 193 21.22 14.10 -3.79
C ASN A 193 19.99 14.07 -2.86
N VAL A 194 18.94 14.77 -3.30
CA VAL A 194 17.65 14.87 -2.59
C VAL A 194 17.08 13.53 -2.15
N ILE A 195 17.20 12.47 -2.96
CA ILE A 195 16.69 11.13 -2.60
C ILE A 195 17.47 10.57 -1.40
N GLY A 196 18.80 10.69 -1.41
CA GLY A 196 19.64 10.26 -0.29
C GLY A 196 19.39 11.08 0.98
N GLU A 197 19.19 12.38 0.84
CA GLU A 197 18.83 13.26 1.97
C GLU A 197 17.49 12.86 2.57
N LEU A 198 16.42 12.80 1.76
CA LEU A 198 15.09 12.38 2.20
C LEU A 198 15.11 11.00 2.84
N PHE A 199 15.84 10.05 2.24
CA PHE A 199 16.00 8.71 2.78
C PHE A 199 16.57 8.75 4.20
N ARG A 200 17.65 9.50 4.45
CA ARG A 200 18.26 9.57 5.78
C ARG A 200 17.40 10.31 6.79
N GLU A 201 16.76 11.41 6.38
CA GLU A 201 15.83 12.15 7.24
C GLU A 201 14.67 11.26 7.72
N VAL A 202 14.15 10.38 6.85
CA VAL A 202 13.07 9.46 7.22
C VAL A 202 13.59 8.20 7.93
N LYS A 203 14.79 7.71 7.56
CA LYS A 203 15.39 6.52 8.16
C LYS A 203 15.64 6.68 9.65
N ASP A 204 15.99 7.89 10.10
CA ASP A 204 16.19 8.17 11.53
C ASP A 204 14.90 8.56 12.27
N VAL A 205 13.81 8.86 11.55
CA VAL A 205 12.46 8.99 12.10
C VAL A 205 11.85 7.60 12.36
N GLU A 206 12.37 6.57 11.67
CA GLU A 206 12.10 5.18 12.01
C GLU A 206 12.68 4.89 13.41
N PRO A 207 11.87 4.50 14.40
CA PRO A 207 12.39 4.13 15.70
C PRO A 207 13.39 2.98 15.52
N HIS A 208 14.69 3.27 15.66
CA HIS A 208 15.81 2.29 15.62
C HIS A 208 15.57 1.10 16.58
N ASP A 209 14.67 1.29 17.54
CA ASP A 209 14.01 0.24 18.29
C ASP A 209 12.51 0.37 17.98
N GLY A 210 11.92 -0.62 17.30
CA GLY A 210 10.57 -0.60 16.70
C GLY A 210 9.40 -0.47 17.68
N SER A 211 9.49 0.45 18.63
CA SER A 211 8.43 0.82 19.54
C SER A 211 7.47 1.75 18.81
N ILE A 212 6.71 1.18 17.86
CA ILE A 212 5.26 1.38 17.97
C ILE A 212 4.98 1.06 19.43
N ARG A 213 4.73 2.08 20.26
CA ARG A 213 4.60 1.89 21.71
C ARG A 213 3.70 0.69 21.92
N SER A 214 4.23 -0.39 22.48
CA SER A 214 3.44 -1.57 22.75
C SER A 214 2.26 -1.12 23.59
N PHE A 215 1.09 -1.65 23.27
CA PHE A 215 -0.11 -1.36 24.05
C PHE A 215 0.24 -1.69 25.51
N SER A 216 0.21 -0.69 26.39
CA SER A 216 0.61 -0.84 27.79
C SER A 216 -0.62 -0.88 28.68
N ARG A 217 -0.45 -1.33 29.93
CA ARG A 217 -1.53 -1.31 30.91
C ARG A 217 -2.05 0.10 31.18
N GLU A 218 -1.18 1.11 31.13
CA GLU A 218 -1.55 2.52 31.24
C GLU A 218 -2.35 2.99 30.03
N VAL A 219 -1.95 2.60 28.82
CA VAL A 219 -2.71 2.90 27.60
C VAL A 219 -4.09 2.24 27.66
N ALA A 220 -4.19 0.99 28.11
CA ALA A 220 -5.45 0.31 28.34
C ALA A 220 -6.36 1.11 29.30
N ARG A 221 -5.82 1.63 30.41
CA ARG A 221 -6.59 2.43 31.38
C ARG A 221 -7.11 3.74 30.79
N GLN A 222 -6.34 4.38 29.91
CA GLN A 222 -6.69 5.66 29.32
C GLN A 222 -7.61 5.54 28.10
N SER A 223 -7.52 4.44 27.36
CA SER A 223 -8.22 4.22 26.09
C SER A 223 -9.45 3.32 26.18
N TYR A 224 -9.65 2.64 27.32
CA TYR A 224 -10.85 1.85 27.54
C TYR A 224 -12.09 2.74 27.52
N ASP A 225 -13.06 2.37 26.69
CA ASP A 225 -14.28 3.13 26.46
C ASP A 225 -15.47 2.40 27.08
N PRO A 226 -15.99 2.88 28.23
CA PRO A 226 -17.14 2.25 28.89
C PRO A 226 -18.42 2.26 28.03
N ASP A 227 -18.51 3.10 26.99
CA ASP A 227 -19.67 3.04 26.08
C ASP A 227 -19.74 1.73 25.30
N MET A 228 -18.61 1.02 25.19
CA MET A 228 -18.58 -0.27 24.52
C MET A 228 -19.19 -1.40 25.36
N GLU A 229 -19.53 -1.14 26.63
CA GLU A 229 -20.23 -2.08 27.51
C GLU A 229 -21.74 -2.07 27.24
N VAL A 230 -22.25 -3.26 26.89
CA VAL A 230 -23.66 -3.53 26.60
C VAL A 230 -24.20 -4.44 27.69
N ASP A 231 -25.41 -4.17 28.18
CA ASP A 231 -26.03 -4.99 29.23
C ASP A 231 -26.02 -6.48 28.86
N GLY A 232 -25.60 -7.34 29.79
CA GLY A 232 -25.46 -8.78 29.58
C GLY A 232 -24.12 -9.24 29.01
N PHE A 233 -23.16 -8.34 28.76
CA PHE A 233 -21.83 -8.74 28.25
C PHE A 233 -21.06 -9.64 29.24
N ASP A 234 -21.30 -9.49 30.56
CA ASP A 234 -20.66 -10.28 31.60
C ASP A 234 -20.87 -11.79 31.42
N ASP A 235 -22.02 -12.19 30.89
CA ASP A 235 -22.39 -13.59 30.64
C ASP A 235 -21.49 -14.26 29.58
N TYR A 236 -20.80 -13.47 28.75
CA TYR A 236 -19.95 -13.94 27.65
C TYR A 236 -18.45 -13.75 27.91
N ILE A 237 -18.05 -13.29 29.10
CA ILE A 237 -16.65 -12.99 29.41
C ILE A 237 -15.77 -14.24 29.36
N GLU A 238 -16.25 -15.37 29.85
CA GLU A 238 -15.48 -16.63 29.86
C GLU A 238 -15.22 -17.13 28.43
N ASP A 239 -16.26 -17.16 27.59
CA ASP A 239 -16.16 -17.51 26.18
C ASP A 239 -15.26 -16.54 25.42
N ALA A 240 -15.42 -15.23 25.64
CA ALA A 240 -14.60 -14.21 25.02
C ALA A 240 -13.13 -14.36 25.39
N PHE A 241 -12.83 -14.67 26.66
CA PHE A 241 -11.47 -14.93 27.13
C PHE A 241 -10.86 -16.17 26.46
N TYR A 242 -11.63 -17.25 26.34
CA TYR A 242 -11.22 -18.48 25.66
C TYR A 242 -10.89 -18.21 24.18
N TYR A 243 -11.81 -17.58 23.44
CA TYR A 243 -11.60 -17.29 22.02
C TYR A 243 -10.47 -16.30 21.77
N LYS A 244 -10.31 -15.29 22.64
CA LYS A 244 -9.16 -14.38 22.56
C LYS A 244 -7.84 -15.12 22.76
N SER A 245 -7.76 -16.02 23.73
CA SER A 245 -6.55 -16.82 23.99
C SER A 245 -6.17 -17.66 22.77
N ASN A 246 -7.15 -18.28 22.11
CA ASN A 246 -6.94 -19.02 20.87
C ASN A 246 -6.48 -18.12 19.72
N TYR A 247 -7.15 -16.97 19.53
CA TYR A 247 -6.77 -16.00 18.51
C TYR A 247 -5.32 -15.51 18.68
N ASP A 248 -4.95 -15.12 19.90
CA ASP A 248 -3.62 -14.61 20.21
C ASP A 248 -2.53 -15.67 19.98
N SER A 249 -2.82 -16.93 20.33
CA SER A 249 -1.93 -18.06 20.07
C SER A 249 -1.69 -18.26 18.57
N MET A 250 -2.76 -18.27 17.76
CA MET A 250 -2.69 -18.44 16.32
C MET A 250 -1.98 -17.26 15.63
N LEU A 251 -2.31 -16.03 16.01
CA LEU A 251 -1.66 -14.84 15.46
C LEU A 251 -0.17 -14.81 15.82
N GLY A 252 0.18 -15.12 17.06
CA GLY A 252 1.56 -15.20 17.50
C GLY A 252 2.36 -16.28 16.76
N ASN A 253 1.74 -17.43 16.45
CA ASN A 253 2.40 -18.46 15.65
C ASN A 253 2.67 -17.99 14.21
N LEU A 254 1.79 -17.18 13.62
CA LEU A 254 2.03 -16.56 12.31
C LEU A 254 3.20 -15.57 12.39
N LEU A 255 3.22 -14.71 13.41
CA LEU A 255 4.30 -13.75 13.63
C LEU A 255 5.66 -14.46 13.74
N ASP A 256 5.74 -15.50 14.57
CA ASP A 256 6.96 -16.29 14.78
C ASP A 256 7.39 -17.03 13.50
N TYR A 257 6.44 -17.64 12.79
CA TYR A 257 6.73 -18.39 11.55
C TYR A 257 7.35 -17.51 10.47
N TYR A 258 6.79 -16.31 10.25
CA TYR A 258 7.31 -15.38 9.24
C TYR A 258 8.45 -14.49 9.75
N GLY A 259 8.72 -14.50 11.05
CA GLY A 259 9.69 -13.62 11.70
C GLY A 259 9.28 -12.15 11.67
N ILE A 260 7.98 -11.87 11.74
CA ILE A 260 7.39 -10.53 11.79
C ILE A 260 7.31 -10.11 13.26
N LYS A 261 7.69 -8.87 13.56
CA LYS A 261 7.86 -8.43 14.95
C LYS A 261 6.55 -8.00 15.60
N THR A 262 5.68 -7.32 14.86
CA THR A 262 4.51 -6.65 15.45
C THR A 262 3.19 -7.09 14.82
N GLU A 263 2.13 -7.04 15.63
CA GLU A 263 0.76 -7.24 15.17
C GLU A 263 0.37 -6.22 14.07
N ALA A 264 0.85 -4.97 14.16
CA ALA A 264 0.54 -3.94 13.18
C ALA A 264 1.11 -4.27 11.78
N GLU A 265 2.34 -4.78 11.70
CA GLU A 265 2.99 -5.17 10.44
C GLU A 265 2.21 -6.29 9.73
N ILE A 266 1.86 -7.35 10.47
CA ILE A 266 1.20 -8.51 9.85
C ILE A 266 -0.24 -8.20 9.42
N LEU A 267 -0.96 -7.36 10.17
CA LEU A 267 -2.36 -7.03 9.86
C LEU A 267 -2.52 -5.97 8.76
N SER A 268 -1.55 -5.04 8.65
CA SER A 268 -1.53 -4.03 7.60
C SER A 268 -0.95 -4.53 6.28
N GLY A 269 -0.24 -5.66 6.30
CA GLY A 269 0.56 -6.14 5.17
C GLY A 269 1.83 -5.31 4.93
N SER A 270 2.08 -4.27 5.74
CA SER A 270 3.26 -3.41 5.67
C SER A 270 4.40 -3.99 6.50
N VAL A 271 4.84 -5.19 6.14
CA VAL A 271 5.89 -5.89 6.87
C VAL A 271 7.24 -5.20 6.61
N MET A 272 7.93 -4.76 7.65
CA MET A 272 9.22 -4.08 7.50
C MET A 272 10.36 -5.08 7.35
N LYS A 273 10.40 -6.07 8.24
CA LYS A 273 11.43 -7.11 8.29
C LYS A 273 10.80 -8.51 8.37
N MET A 274 11.36 -9.45 7.64
CA MET A 274 10.98 -10.87 7.66
C MET A 274 12.20 -11.74 8.01
N SER A 275 11.95 -13.00 8.38
CA SER A 275 13.00 -14.01 8.43
C SER A 275 13.65 -14.20 7.06
N LYS A 276 14.93 -14.60 7.04
CA LYS A 276 15.76 -14.73 5.82
C LYS A 276 15.18 -15.68 4.76
N SER A 277 14.29 -16.59 5.16
CA SER A 277 13.63 -17.55 4.27
C SER A 277 12.46 -16.96 3.49
N PHE A 278 12.01 -15.74 3.82
CA PHE A 278 10.86 -15.08 3.21
C PHE A 278 11.25 -13.76 2.55
N THR A 279 10.52 -13.39 1.50
CA THR A 279 10.72 -12.14 0.75
C THR A 279 9.38 -11.44 0.53
N LYS A 280 9.36 -10.11 0.65
CA LYS A 280 8.13 -9.32 0.46
C LYS A 280 7.46 -9.59 -0.90
N LYS A 281 8.24 -9.84 -1.95
CA LYS A 281 7.71 -10.06 -3.31
C LYS A 281 6.93 -11.37 -3.46
N ARG A 282 7.28 -12.42 -2.71
CA ARG A 282 6.66 -13.75 -2.85
C ARG A 282 5.65 -14.08 -1.75
N ASP A 283 5.93 -13.65 -0.52
CA ASP A 283 5.28 -14.21 0.65
C ASP A 283 4.21 -13.28 1.25
N VAL A 284 4.06 -12.04 0.77
CA VAL A 284 3.02 -11.09 1.23
C VAL A 284 1.60 -11.62 0.98
N ASP A 285 1.32 -12.19 -0.20
CA ASP A 285 -0.01 -12.73 -0.50
C ASP A 285 -0.37 -13.94 0.39
N PRO A 286 0.49 -14.95 0.57
CA PRO A 286 0.27 -16.02 1.54
C PRO A 286 0.04 -15.52 2.97
N ILE A 287 0.81 -14.53 3.43
CA ILE A 287 0.64 -13.94 4.78
C ILE A 287 -0.75 -13.28 4.88
N ASN A 288 -1.12 -12.47 3.90
CA ASN A 288 -2.43 -11.81 3.85
C ASN A 288 -3.56 -12.83 3.83
N MET A 289 -3.40 -13.95 3.10
CA MET A 289 -4.37 -15.04 3.10
C MET A 289 -4.47 -15.72 4.46
N ALA A 290 -3.35 -16.00 5.13
CA ALA A 290 -3.34 -16.61 6.46
C ALA A 290 -4.04 -15.72 7.49
N VAL A 291 -3.76 -14.42 7.50
CA VAL A 291 -4.43 -13.43 8.37
C VAL A 291 -5.93 -13.34 8.08
N ARG A 292 -6.33 -13.35 6.80
CA ARG A 292 -7.74 -13.36 6.40
C ARG A 292 -8.45 -14.62 6.88
N SER A 293 -7.80 -15.79 6.79
CA SER A 293 -8.32 -17.06 7.29
C SER A 293 -8.52 -17.02 8.80
N LEU A 294 -7.54 -16.54 9.57
CA LEU A 294 -7.66 -16.37 11.02
C LEU A 294 -8.84 -15.46 11.39
N ARG A 295 -9.00 -14.31 10.72
CA ARG A 295 -10.15 -13.41 10.94
C ARG A 295 -11.48 -14.07 10.59
N LYS A 296 -11.50 -14.94 9.58
CA LYS A 296 -12.70 -15.70 9.19
C LYS A 296 -13.05 -16.73 10.26
N GLU A 297 -12.05 -17.40 10.80
CA GLU A 297 -12.21 -18.40 11.87
C GLU A 297 -12.69 -17.76 13.18
N ALA A 298 -12.14 -16.60 13.55
CA ALA A 298 -12.67 -15.82 14.67
C ALA A 298 -14.15 -15.47 14.46
N ARG A 299 -14.54 -15.05 13.25
CA ARG A 299 -15.96 -14.82 12.94
C ARG A 299 -16.81 -16.08 13.01
N THR A 300 -16.27 -17.27 12.75
CA THR A 300 -17.04 -18.51 12.95
C THR A 300 -17.27 -18.78 14.42
N TRP A 301 -16.27 -18.64 15.28
CA TRP A 301 -16.42 -18.75 16.75
C TRP A 301 -17.45 -17.76 17.30
N PHE A 302 -17.47 -16.54 16.74
CA PHE A 302 -18.45 -15.54 17.12
C PHE A 302 -19.89 -15.95 16.77
N ASN A 303 -20.09 -16.63 15.64
CA ASN A 303 -21.41 -17.06 15.18
C ASN A 303 -21.81 -18.46 15.67
N GLU A 304 -20.91 -19.20 16.31
CA GLU A 304 -21.24 -20.45 16.97
C GLU A 304 -22.21 -20.18 18.12
N LYS A 305 -23.35 -20.88 18.08
CA LYS A 305 -24.38 -20.79 19.13
C LYS A 305 -23.83 -21.42 20.40
N ALA A 306 -23.83 -20.67 21.49
CA ALA A 306 -23.75 -21.25 22.82
C ALA A 306 -24.91 -22.24 22.96
N THR A 307 -24.60 -23.48 23.31
CA THR A 307 -25.60 -24.53 23.56
C THR A 307 -26.44 -24.13 24.78
N GLY A 308 -27.55 -23.39 24.60
CA GLY A 308 -28.45 -23.16 25.73
C GLY A 308 -29.56 -22.12 25.62
N LEU A 309 -29.44 -21.01 24.89
CA LEU A 309 -30.48 -19.97 24.89
C LEU A 309 -30.83 -19.44 23.49
N ASP A 310 -32.10 -19.10 23.33
CA ASP A 310 -32.73 -18.59 22.12
C ASP A 310 -32.11 -17.23 21.74
N SER A 311 -31.42 -17.16 20.60
CA SER A 311 -30.56 -16.04 20.21
C SER A 311 -31.40 -14.81 19.80
N GLY A 312 -31.57 -13.86 20.72
CA GLY A 312 -32.08 -12.53 20.44
C GLY A 312 -31.03 -11.63 19.74
N ALA A 313 -31.45 -10.48 19.21
CA ALA A 313 -30.53 -9.49 18.63
C ALA A 313 -29.57 -8.88 19.67
N ASP A 314 -30.00 -8.78 20.93
CA ASP A 314 -29.24 -8.20 22.05
C ASP A 314 -28.03 -9.06 22.46
N ASP A 315 -28.14 -10.39 22.31
CA ASP A 315 -27.10 -11.39 22.59
C ASP A 315 -25.81 -11.13 21.77
N VAL A 316 -25.98 -10.77 20.50
CA VAL A 316 -24.85 -10.55 19.58
C VAL A 316 -24.02 -9.31 19.97
N TYR A 317 -24.67 -8.25 20.46
CA TYR A 317 -23.98 -7.04 20.89
C TYR A 317 -23.32 -7.23 22.26
N ALA A 318 -23.95 -7.97 23.18
CA ALA A 318 -23.34 -8.39 24.44
C ALA A 318 -22.08 -9.24 24.20
N LYS A 319 -22.12 -10.20 23.26
CA LYS A 319 -20.95 -11.02 22.88
C LYS A 319 -19.82 -10.17 22.29
N ALA A 320 -20.14 -9.22 21.39
CA ALA A 320 -19.14 -8.30 20.82
C ALA A 320 -18.54 -7.36 21.87
N SER A 321 -19.37 -6.90 22.81
CA SER A 321 -18.96 -6.11 23.97
C SER A 321 -17.99 -6.89 24.87
N ALA A 322 -18.27 -8.17 25.14
CA ALA A 322 -17.36 -9.04 25.88
C ALA A 322 -16.00 -9.20 25.18
N TRP A 323 -15.98 -9.37 23.85
CA TRP A 323 -14.74 -9.44 23.06
C TRP A 323 -13.91 -8.14 23.16
N TYR A 324 -14.58 -6.99 23.14
CA TYR A 324 -13.94 -5.70 23.38
C TYR A 324 -13.39 -5.63 24.81
N HIS A 325 -14.20 -6.00 25.81
CA HIS A 325 -13.85 -5.92 27.23
C HIS A 325 -12.60 -6.74 27.56
N VAL A 326 -12.58 -8.03 27.21
CA VAL A 326 -11.44 -8.92 27.49
C VAL A 326 -10.17 -8.50 26.72
N THR A 327 -10.30 -7.72 25.65
CA THR A 327 -9.16 -7.22 24.89
C THR A 327 -8.57 -5.93 25.45
N TYR A 328 -9.42 -4.97 25.80
CA TYR A 328 -8.98 -3.61 26.11
C TYR A 328 -9.03 -3.26 27.59
N HIS A 329 -9.79 -3.99 28.41
CA HIS A 329 -9.94 -3.64 29.80
C HIS A 329 -8.64 -3.94 30.58
N PRO A 330 -8.14 -3.00 31.43
CA PRO A 330 -6.83 -3.12 32.12
C PRO A 330 -6.66 -4.35 33.03
N LYS A 331 -7.76 -5.03 33.36
CA LYS A 331 -7.79 -6.28 34.13
C LYS A 331 -7.21 -7.46 33.35
N TYR A 332 -7.42 -7.48 32.03
CA TYR A 332 -7.01 -8.58 31.14
C TYR A 332 -5.65 -8.34 30.48
N PHE A 333 -5.03 -7.18 30.74
CA PHE A 333 -3.72 -6.85 30.22
C PHE A 333 -2.67 -7.85 30.72
N GLY A 334 -2.00 -8.53 29.80
CA GLY A 334 -0.97 -9.53 30.12
C GLY A 334 -1.50 -10.88 30.62
N CYS A 335 -2.82 -11.12 30.52
CA CYS A 335 -3.43 -12.41 30.84
C CYS A 335 -3.40 -13.41 29.67
N TYR A 336 -2.83 -13.02 28.53
CA TYR A 336 -2.71 -13.82 27.31
C TYR A 336 -1.23 -14.08 27.01
N ASN A 337 -0.94 -15.10 26.21
CA ASN A 337 0.43 -15.45 25.81
C ASN A 337 1.40 -15.68 26.98
N GLU A 338 0.90 -16.18 28.13
CA GLU A 338 1.72 -16.43 29.31
C GLU A 338 2.91 -17.35 28.98
N GLY A 339 4.13 -16.90 29.32
CA GLY A 339 5.37 -17.65 29.10
C GLY A 339 5.92 -17.61 27.67
N LEU A 340 5.24 -16.96 26.71
CA LEU A 340 5.68 -16.88 25.31
C LEU A 340 6.45 -15.60 24.98
N ASN A 341 6.59 -14.66 25.93
CA ASN A 341 7.24 -13.36 25.75
C ASN A 341 6.73 -12.58 24.52
N ARG A 342 5.42 -12.67 24.25
CA ARG A 342 4.73 -11.94 23.18
C ARG A 342 4.00 -10.72 23.75
N ASP A 343 3.79 -9.71 22.91
CA ASP A 343 3.01 -8.53 23.25
C ASP A 343 1.52 -8.87 23.49
N HIS A 344 0.81 -7.93 24.13
CA HIS A 344 -0.65 -7.98 24.26
C HIS A 344 -1.31 -7.58 22.94
N PHE A 345 -1.90 -8.55 22.24
CA PHE A 345 -2.54 -8.32 20.95
C PHE A 345 -3.94 -7.71 21.11
N ILE A 346 -4.26 -6.76 20.22
CA ILE A 346 -5.45 -5.92 20.28
C ILE A 346 -6.40 -6.10 19.08
N SER A 347 -6.06 -6.91 18.08
CA SER A 347 -6.87 -7.01 16.85
C SER A 347 -8.07 -7.94 16.93
N PHE A 348 -8.13 -8.83 17.93
CA PHE A 348 -9.20 -9.81 18.10
C PHE A 348 -10.64 -9.26 17.93
N PRO A 349 -11.08 -8.22 18.66
CA PRO A 349 -12.45 -7.74 18.59
C PRO A 349 -12.78 -7.09 17.23
N TRP A 350 -11.78 -6.62 16.47
CA TRP A 350 -11.96 -6.07 15.13
C TRP A 350 -12.37 -7.13 14.09
N CYS A 351 -12.34 -8.42 14.43
CA CYS A 351 -12.92 -9.46 13.60
C CYS A 351 -14.44 -9.26 13.40
N VAL A 352 -15.10 -8.58 14.35
CA VAL A 352 -16.52 -8.22 14.37
C VAL A 352 -16.74 -6.70 14.47
N TYR A 353 -15.87 -5.94 13.78
CA TYR A 353 -15.87 -4.47 13.82
C TYR A 353 -17.24 -3.84 13.50
N ASP A 354 -18.04 -4.49 12.66
CA ASP A 354 -19.38 -4.05 12.27
C ASP A 354 -20.32 -3.95 13.48
N LYS A 355 -20.22 -4.88 14.43
CA LYS A 355 -21.00 -4.89 15.68
C LYS A 355 -20.50 -3.83 16.66
N LEU A 356 -19.18 -3.68 16.79
CA LEU A 356 -18.57 -2.65 17.65
C LEU A 356 -18.95 -1.23 17.20
N VAL A 357 -18.91 -0.99 15.88
CA VAL A 357 -19.34 0.30 15.29
C VAL A 357 -20.81 0.56 15.57
N HIS A 358 -21.66 -0.47 15.55
CA HIS A 358 -23.08 -0.33 15.88
C HIS A 358 -23.29 0.07 17.34
N ILE A 359 -22.64 -0.63 18.29
CA ILE A 359 -22.69 -0.31 19.73
C ILE A 359 -22.35 1.17 19.96
N LYS A 360 -21.26 1.65 19.34
CA LYS A 360 -20.85 3.04 19.52
C LYS A 360 -21.83 4.05 18.91
N LYS A 361 -22.44 3.72 17.76
CA LYS A 361 -23.47 4.56 17.11
C LYS A 361 -24.73 4.68 17.97
N GLU A 362 -25.19 3.60 18.57
CA GLU A 362 -26.38 3.61 19.43
C GLU A 362 -26.16 4.41 20.71
N LYS A 363 -25.01 4.24 21.38
CA LYS A 363 -24.67 5.04 22.58
C LYS A 363 -24.54 6.52 22.27
N SER A 364 -23.95 6.87 21.12
CA SER A 364 -23.86 8.27 20.66
C SER A 364 -25.24 8.87 20.38
N SER A 365 -26.13 8.10 19.76
CA SER A 365 -27.51 8.51 19.48
C SER A 365 -28.31 8.69 20.78
N SER A 366 -28.18 7.77 21.73
CA SER A 366 -28.79 7.86 23.07
C SER A 366 -28.29 9.07 23.85
N ARG A 367 -26.99 9.40 23.77
CA ARG A 367 -26.44 10.62 24.37
C ARG A 367 -27.00 11.90 23.73
N ALA A 368 -27.10 11.94 22.40
CA ALA A 368 -27.71 13.08 21.69
C ALA A 368 -29.19 13.27 22.07
N LEU A 369 -29.95 12.17 22.17
CA LEU A 369 -31.33 12.19 22.65
C LEU A 369 -31.42 12.66 24.11
N ASN A 370 -30.54 12.17 24.99
CA ASN A 370 -30.48 12.59 26.39
C ASN A 370 -30.11 14.07 26.54
N LEU A 371 -29.13 14.59 25.79
CA LEU A 371 -28.81 16.02 25.76
C LEU A 371 -30.00 16.84 25.28
N SER A 372 -30.65 16.43 24.19
CA SER A 372 -31.84 17.13 23.68
C SER A 372 -33.00 17.11 24.68
N SER A 373 -33.10 16.06 25.50
CA SER A 373 -34.11 15.93 26.57
C SER A 373 -33.79 16.79 27.79
N LEU A 374 -32.50 16.92 28.13
CA LEU A 374 -31.99 17.77 29.19
C LEU A 374 -32.15 19.24 28.82
N GLU A 375 -31.79 19.62 27.59
CA GLU A 375 -32.06 20.96 27.04
C GLU A 375 -33.56 21.27 27.08
N ARG A 376 -34.43 20.34 26.68
CA ARG A 376 -35.90 20.52 26.78
C ARG A 376 -36.37 20.71 28.22
N ARG A 377 -35.80 19.98 29.18
CA ARG A 377 -36.10 20.13 30.61
C ARG A 377 -35.59 21.47 31.17
N PHE A 378 -34.42 21.93 30.75
CA PHE A 378 -33.88 23.24 31.11
C PHE A 378 -34.73 24.39 30.52
N TRP A 379 -35.14 24.29 29.25
CA TRP A 379 -36.03 25.26 28.62
C TRP A 379 -37.41 25.33 29.30
N ASN A 380 -38.01 24.20 29.65
CA ASN A 380 -39.28 24.17 30.37
C ASN A 380 -39.19 24.71 31.81
N GLY A 381 -38.02 24.56 32.46
CA GLY A 381 -37.76 25.13 33.79
C GLY A 381 -37.52 26.66 33.78
N LEU A 382 -37.04 27.23 32.68
CA LEU A 382 -36.78 28.67 32.51
C LEU A 382 -38.02 29.47 32.06
N HIS A 383 -39.13 28.80 31.69
CA HIS A 383 -40.41 29.43 31.35
C HIS A 383 -41.47 29.36 32.47
N LEU A 384 -41.07 28.95 33.67
CA LEU A 384 -41.87 29.07 34.88
C LEU A 384 -41.21 30.09 35.83
N ASN A 385 -41.44 31.37 35.54
CA ASN A 385 -41.42 32.48 36.49
C ASN A 385 -42.26 33.63 35.96
#